data_AF-A0A959YSX5-F1
#
_entry.id   AF-A0A959YSX5-F1
#
_cell.length_a   1.000
_cell.length_b   1.000
_cell.length_c   1.000
_cell.angle_alpha   90.00
_cell.angle_beta   90.00
_cell.angle_gamma   90.00
#
_symmetry.space_group_name_H-M   'P 1'
#
loop_
_entity.id
_entity.type
_entity.pdbx_description
1 polymer ?
#
loop_
_entity_poly.entity_id
_entity_poly.type
_entity_poly.pdbx_seq_one_letter_code
_entity_poly.pdbx_strand_id
1 'polypeptide(L)' 'MKNIRTLFLVMFFAIMASISFAQSPPHPNGGSSPGSGSTPVGGGAPISGGLVIMMSLALGYGVRKVYEIRKKALE' A
#
# COMPACT_ATOMS: atom_id res chain seq x y z
N MET A 1 3.88 -0.25 30.73
CA MET A 1 2.85 -1.08 30.06
C MET A 1 1.78 -0.30 29.30
N LYS A 2 1.53 0.99 29.59
CA LYS A 2 0.52 1.78 28.87
C LYS A 2 0.95 2.05 27.42
N ASN A 3 2.20 2.44 27.21
CA ASN A 3 2.76 2.73 25.87
C ASN A 3 2.88 1.48 24.98
N ILE A 4 3.20 0.30 25.56
CA ILE A 4 3.30 -0.94 24.77
C ILE A 4 1.93 -1.41 24.29
N ARG A 5 0.88 -1.27 25.10
CA ARG A 5 -0.50 -1.58 24.68
C ARG A 5 -1.01 -0.62 23.61
N THR A 6 -0.72 0.67 23.77
CA THR A 6 -1.06 1.68 22.75
C THR A 6 -0.32 1.43 21.44
N LEU A 7 0.97 1.08 21.48
CA LEU A 7 1.75 0.73 20.28
C LEU A 7 1.16 -0.50 19.58
N PHE A 8 0.75 -1.51 20.36
CA PHE A 8 0.14 -2.73 19.82
C PHE A 8 -1.19 -2.45 19.12
N LEU A 9 -2.02 -1.59 19.71
CA LEU A 9 -3.30 -1.17 19.11
C LEU A 9 -3.10 -0.39 17.81
N VAL A 10 -2.15 0.55 17.78
CA VAL A 10 -1.84 1.33 16.57
C VAL A 10 -1.34 0.42 15.45
N MET A 11 -0.47 -0.55 15.77
CA MET A 11 0.04 -1.51 14.80
C MET A 11 -1.07 -2.44 14.29
N PHE A 12 -1.97 -2.88 15.17
CA PHE A 12 -3.12 -3.70 14.82
C PHE A 12 -4.05 -2.99 13.82
N PHE A 13 -4.43 -1.74 14.09
CA PHE A 13 -5.29 -0.98 13.18
C PHE A 13 -4.59 -0.64 11.84
N ALA A 14 -3.29 -0.36 11.83
CA ALA A 14 -2.53 -0.11 10.60
C ALA A 14 -2.45 -1.36 9.70
N ILE A 15 -2.35 -2.54 10.29
CA ILE A 15 -2.38 -3.81 9.57
C ILE A 15 -3.79 -4.05 9.03
N MET A 16 -4.83 -3.92 9.86
CA MET A 16 -6.22 -4.13 9.44
C MET A 16 -6.64 -3.21 8.28
N ALA A 17 -6.23 -1.94 8.31
CA ALA A 17 -6.48 -1.00 7.22
C ALA A 17 -5.81 -1.43 5.89
N SER A 18 -4.74 -2.22 5.94
CA SER A 18 -4.02 -2.71 4.75
C SER A 18 -4.62 -4.00 4.16
N ILE A 19 -5.45 -4.73 4.93
CA ILE A 19 -6.11 -5.98 4.49
C ILE A 19 -7.61 -5.84 4.24
N SER A 20 -8.21 -4.67 4.48
CA SER A 20 -9.58 -4.38 4.03
C SER A 20 -9.60 -4.17 2.51
N PHE A 21 -9.90 -5.23 1.77
CA PHE A 21 -10.18 -5.17 0.34
C PHE A 21 -11.59 -4.62 0.09
N ALA A 22 -11.74 -3.72 -0.89
CA ALA A 22 -13.05 -3.34 -1.39
C ALA A 22 -13.63 -4.51 -2.19
N GLN A 23 -14.82 -4.96 -1.82
CA GLN A 23 -15.53 -5.98 -2.58
C GLN A 23 -15.92 -5.43 -3.96
N SER A 24 -15.59 -6.18 -5.01
CA SER A 24 -15.95 -5.83 -6.38
C SER A 24 -17.47 -5.76 -6.49
N PRO A 25 -18.05 -4.73 -7.13
CA PRO A 25 -19.49 -4.65 -7.31
C PRO A 25 -19.99 -5.90 -8.05
N PRO A 26 -21.18 -6.44 -7.70
CA PRO A 26 -21.75 -7.57 -8.42
C PRO A 26 -21.88 -7.23 -9.91
N HIS A 27 -21.57 -8.19 -10.77
CA HIS A 27 -21.62 -8.01 -12.23
C HIS A 27 -23.04 -7.54 -12.63
N PRO A 28 -23.19 -6.49 -13.44
CA PRO A 28 -24.50 -6.11 -13.95
C PRO A 28 -25.03 -7.27 -14.81
N ASN A 29 -26.21 -7.78 -14.46
CA ASN A 29 -26.93 -8.88 -15.09
C ASN A 29 -26.60 -9.13 -16.59
N GLY A 30 -26.27 -10.38 -16.93
CA GLY A 30 -26.69 -11.04 -18.18
C GLY A 30 -26.20 -10.49 -19.53
N GLY A 31 -25.15 -9.67 -19.60
CA GLY A 31 -24.69 -9.05 -20.84
C GLY A 31 -23.29 -9.47 -21.26
N SER A 32 -23.17 -9.96 -22.50
CA SER A 32 -21.98 -10.42 -23.22
C SER A 32 -20.76 -9.50 -23.17
N SER A 33 -19.61 -10.11 -22.84
CA SER A 33 -18.21 -9.73 -23.08
C SER A 33 -17.72 -8.31 -22.73
N PRO A 34 -16.45 -8.16 -22.30
CA PRO A 34 -15.83 -6.85 -22.11
C PRO A 34 -15.60 -6.16 -23.47
N GLY A 35 -16.61 -5.46 -23.96
CA GLY A 35 -16.48 -4.50 -25.06
C GLY A 35 -16.15 -3.11 -24.54
N SER A 36 -15.73 -2.21 -25.45
CA SER A 36 -15.29 -0.81 -25.26
C SER A 36 -16.26 0.14 -24.53
N GLY A 37 -17.31 -0.36 -23.88
CA GLY A 37 -18.27 0.40 -23.09
C GLY A 37 -18.81 -0.33 -21.86
N SER A 38 -18.22 -1.46 -21.49
CA SER A 38 -18.57 -2.18 -20.25
C SER A 38 -17.79 -1.61 -19.05
N THR A 39 -18.43 -1.50 -17.88
CA THR A 39 -17.74 -1.12 -16.64
C THR A 39 -16.57 -2.07 -16.40
N PRO A 40 -15.34 -1.57 -16.23
CA PRO A 40 -14.17 -2.42 -16.02
C PRO A 40 -14.42 -3.40 -14.88
N VAL A 41 -14.45 -4.70 -15.21
CA VAL A 41 -14.54 -5.77 -14.21
C VAL A 41 -13.17 -5.92 -13.55
N GLY A 42 -12.98 -5.23 -12.43
CA GLY A 42 -11.74 -5.22 -11.67
C GLY A 42 -11.31 -3.83 -11.26
N GLY A 43 -11.91 -3.32 -10.18
CA GLY A 43 -11.55 -2.04 -9.55
C GLY A 43 -11.26 -2.13 -8.05
N GLY A 44 -11.32 -3.34 -7.46
CA GLY A 44 -11.13 -3.56 -6.02
C GLY A 44 -9.70 -3.91 -5.60
N ALA A 45 -8.77 -4.06 -6.55
CA ALA A 45 -7.38 -4.40 -6.24
C ALA A 45 -6.63 -3.14 -5.74
N PRO A 46 -6.04 -3.15 -4.54
CA PRO A 46 -5.37 -2.00 -3.96
C PRO A 46 -3.99 -1.78 -4.61
N ILE A 47 -3.97 -1.30 -5.85
CA ILE A 47 -2.74 -0.97 -6.60
C ILE A 47 -1.94 0.13 -5.88
N SER A 48 -2.62 1.00 -5.11
CA SER A 48 -2.01 2.04 -4.28
C SER A 48 -1.10 1.48 -3.17
N GLY A 49 -1.41 0.31 -2.59
CA GLY A 49 -0.60 -0.29 -1.52
C GLY A 49 0.80 -0.68 -2.01
N GLY A 50 0.90 -1.24 -3.21
CA GLY A 50 2.19 -1.61 -3.82
C GLY A 50 3.07 -0.39 -4.10
N LEU A 51 2.49 0.71 -4.58
CA LEU A 51 3.21 1.96 -4.83
C LEU A 51 3.77 2.55 -3.54
N VAL A 52 2.97 2.59 -2.47
CA VAL A 52 3.40 3.12 -1.17
C VAL A 52 4.56 2.31 -0.59
N ILE A 53 4.53 0.98 -0.71
CA ILE A 53 5.63 0.11 -0.26
C ILE A 53 6.90 0.37 -1.07
N MET A 54 6.78 0.45 -2.39
CA MET A 54 7.92 0.73 -3.27
C MET A 54 8.55 2.10 -2.99
N MET A 55 7.73 3.14 -2.79
CA MET A 55 8.21 4.47 -2.43
C MET A 55 8.87 4.48 -1.04
N SER A 56 8.31 3.75 -0.08
CA SER A 56 8.87 3.64 1.27
C SER A 56 10.25 2.99 1.26
N LEU A 57 10.42 1.92 0.49
CA LEU A 57 11.71 1.24 0.31
C LEU A 57 12.73 2.13 -0.43
N ALA A 58 12.28 2.82 -1.47
CA ALA A 58 13.13 3.75 -2.22
C ALA A 58 13.63 4.90 -1.33
N LEU A 59 12.75 5.49 -0.52
CA LEU A 59 13.13 6.55 0.43
C LEU A 59 14.08 6.04 1.51
N GLY A 60 13.77 4.89 2.12
CA GLY A 60 14.63 4.31 3.16
C GLY A 60 16.05 4.01 2.65
N TYR A 61 16.16 3.40 1.47
CA TYR A 61 17.44 3.15 0.84
C TYR A 61 18.16 4.45 0.41
N GLY A 62 17.43 5.40 -0.17
CA GLY A 62 17.98 6.69 -0.62
C GLY A 62 18.58 7.49 0.53
N VAL A 63 17.86 7.60 1.65
CA VAL A 63 18.34 8.30 2.85
C VAL A 63 19.59 7.62 3.40
N ARG A 64 19.60 6.28 3.52
CA ARG A 64 20.76 5.54 4.01
C ARG A 64 21.99 5.77 3.13
N LYS A 65 21.83 5.74 1.81
CA LYS A 65 22.93 5.93 0.87
C LYS A 65 23.52 7.33 0.94
N VAL A 66 22.67 8.36 1.00
CA VAL A 66 23.12 9.75 1.16
C VAL A 66 23.84 9.96 2.49
N TYR A 67 23.34 9.33 3.57
CA TYR A 67 23.99 9.38 4.88
C TYR A 67 25.39 8.75 4.86
N GLU A 68 25.55 7.56 4.26
CA GLU A 68 26.85 6.89 4.15
C GLU A 68 27.86 7.70 3.32
N ILE A 69 27.41 8.34 2.23
CA ILE A 69 28.27 9.21 1.41
C ILE A 69 28.72 10.44 2.21
N ARG A 70 27.81 11.11 2.92
CA ARG A 70 28.16 12.27 3.74
C ARG A 70 29.10 11.92 4.89
N LYS A 71 28.89 10.76 5.53
CA LYS A 71 29.76 10.29 6.60
C LYS A 71 31.19 10.08 6.10
N LYS A 72 31.36 9.40 4.96
CA LYS A 72 32.67 9.18 4.33
C LYS A 72 33.37 10.45 3.86
N ALA A 73 32.62 11.52 3.59
CA ALA A 73 33.18 12.81 3.18
C ALA A 73 33.59 13.70 4.37
N LEU A 74 33.15 13.35 5.58
CA LEU A 74 33.48 14.04 6.83
C LEU A 74 34.59 13.33 7.62
N GLU A 75 34.88 12.07 7.28
CA GLU A 75 36.07 11.30 7.72
C GLU A 75 37.25 11.59 6.80
#